data_AF-A0A9P9S0A9-F1
#
_entry.id   AF-A0A9P9S0A9-F1
#
_cell.length_a   1.000
_cell.length_b   1.000
_cell.length_c   1.000
_cell.angle_alpha   90.00
_cell.angle_beta   90.00
_cell.angle_gamma   90.00
#
_symmetry.space_group_name_H-M   'P 1'
#
loop_
_entity.id
_entity.type
_entity.pdbx_description
1 polymer ?
#
loop_
_entity_poly.entity_id
_entity_poly.type
_entity_poly.pdbx_seq_one_letter_code
_entity_poly.pdbx_strand_id
1 'polypeptide(L)'
;MDPLSIGASVLTVIAATITTVKTLNETVGRYRGRDKTLARLQGGLHDLIGILESLEAAAAVETPILALLKGPVGRCAQVSREFEAAMKTFDAKSKSSLKDWAKMEFMRGDINEFIDTLADYKSTITIGLGTINMHTSRVTQQVVGEYSEMVKDTAYNLEIRLQRIDDKMAALTSYHSTPQEGSSIDLQDEKAVTIQCLRICERATSYIQSLQNEQPTLQREALGQSAGEILRQFEAQLLTQKTLTENRDKLTETMRCLRERLESVTLNRSEDCETDTLRLKEEIEFSKQCLEVCREATSQVSTQKIHIIGEVIADGDCDQVVVTALADLFHVGAVKAQGRSMQMVGSMPADTLRDMSKDRYGSRFGSLDGKLALAQLESVAVSPSPLVTTKTDSSAMESDQAKAGGNPASAEGTHNRPSSNEVRKRKS
;
A
#
# COMPACT_ATOMS: atom_id res chain seq x y z
N MET A 1 17.47 -25.59 -8.12
CA MET A 1 17.38 -24.59 -7.04
C MET A 1 16.27 -23.67 -7.46
N ASP A 2 15.07 -23.98 -7.00
CA ASP A 2 13.87 -23.66 -7.76
C ASP A 2 13.23 -22.42 -7.14
N PRO A 3 12.93 -21.35 -7.90
CA PRO A 3 12.50 -20.06 -7.33
C PRO A 3 11.33 -20.21 -6.34
N LEU A 4 10.30 -20.95 -6.76
CA LEU A 4 9.09 -21.27 -5.98
C LEU A 4 9.37 -21.89 -4.60
N SER A 5 10.49 -22.61 -4.44
CA SER A 5 10.92 -23.19 -3.16
C SER A 5 11.42 -22.12 -2.19
N ILE A 6 12.01 -21.04 -2.72
CA ILE A 6 12.50 -19.90 -1.95
C ILE A 6 11.32 -19.03 -1.49
N GLY A 7 10.39 -18.67 -2.37
CA GLY A 7 9.19 -17.89 -1.99
C GLY A 7 8.33 -18.58 -0.94
N ALA A 8 8.00 -19.85 -1.14
CA ALA A 8 7.26 -20.66 -0.16
C ALA A 8 8.00 -20.74 1.19
N SER A 9 9.33 -20.81 1.17
CA SER A 9 10.15 -20.80 2.39
C SER A 9 10.14 -19.44 3.11
N VAL A 10 10.06 -18.31 2.40
CA VAL A 10 9.95 -16.98 3.03
C VAL A 10 8.56 -16.77 3.62
N LEU A 11 7.49 -17.12 2.89
CA LEU A 11 6.11 -16.98 3.37
C LEU A 11 5.89 -17.79 4.67
N THR A 12 6.42 -19.02 4.73
CA THR A 12 6.40 -19.86 5.94
C THR A 12 7.11 -19.19 7.12
N VAL A 13 8.23 -18.49 6.87
CA VAL A 13 8.95 -17.74 7.91
C VAL A 13 8.15 -16.52 8.37
N ILE A 14 7.46 -15.79 7.47
CA ILE A 14 6.60 -14.65 7.84
C ILE A 14 5.44 -15.13 8.73
N ALA A 15 4.68 -16.15 8.33
CA ALA A 15 3.56 -16.69 9.11
C ALA A 15 3.98 -17.19 10.51
N ALA A 16 5.12 -17.88 10.61
CA ALA A 16 5.71 -18.30 11.88
C ALA A 16 6.15 -17.11 12.76
N THR A 17 6.61 -16.02 12.14
CA THR A 17 6.98 -14.78 12.83
C THR A 17 5.75 -14.03 13.34
N ILE A 18 4.69 -13.90 12.54
CA ILE A 18 3.40 -13.32 12.97
C ILE A 18 2.88 -14.04 14.22
N THR A 19 2.84 -15.37 14.18
CA THR A 19 2.41 -16.21 15.31
C THR A 19 3.29 -16.01 16.55
N THR A 20 4.60 -15.93 16.35
CA THR A 20 5.58 -15.66 17.42
C THR A 20 5.36 -14.30 18.07
N VAL A 21 5.30 -13.23 17.28
CA VAL A 21 5.19 -11.85 17.77
C VAL A 21 3.83 -11.61 18.43
N LYS A 22 2.74 -12.23 17.95
CA LYS A 22 1.44 -12.27 18.64
C LYS A 22 1.54 -12.91 20.03
N THR A 23 2.23 -14.04 20.16
CA THR A 23 2.40 -14.74 21.45
C THR A 23 3.19 -13.89 22.45
N LEU A 24 4.26 -13.22 22.00
CA LEU A 24 5.00 -12.26 22.83
C LEU A 24 4.14 -11.03 23.21
N ASN A 25 3.38 -10.47 22.27
CA ASN A 25 2.48 -9.33 22.51
C ASN A 25 1.44 -9.65 23.60
N GLU A 26 0.82 -10.83 23.56
CA GLU A 26 -0.06 -11.31 24.62
C GLU A 26 0.66 -11.44 25.98
N THR A 27 1.88 -11.98 25.98
CA THR A 27 2.67 -12.15 27.21
C THR A 27 3.04 -10.79 27.82
N VAL A 28 3.50 -9.82 27.03
CA VAL A 28 3.75 -8.43 27.47
C VAL A 28 2.45 -7.75 27.94
N GLY A 29 1.34 -7.99 27.23
CA GLY A 29 0.02 -7.44 27.54
C GLY A 29 -0.49 -7.76 28.96
N ARG A 30 -0.10 -8.92 29.53
CA ARG A 30 -0.43 -9.33 30.91
C ARG A 30 0.27 -8.49 32.00
N TYR A 31 1.33 -7.76 31.63
CA TYR A 31 2.19 -7.01 32.54
C TYR A 31 2.19 -5.49 32.29
N ARG A 32 1.82 -5.02 31.10
CA ARG A 32 1.85 -3.59 30.68
C ARG A 32 1.32 -2.57 31.69
N GLY A 33 0.27 -2.91 32.44
CA GLY A 33 -0.38 -1.99 33.39
C GLY A 33 0.47 -1.67 34.63
N ARG A 34 1.69 -2.21 34.72
CA ARG A 34 2.60 -2.10 35.86
C ARG A 34 3.90 -1.37 35.50
N ASP A 35 4.17 -1.12 34.21
CA ASP A 35 5.44 -0.59 33.72
C ASP A 35 5.29 0.11 32.36
N LYS A 36 5.88 1.30 32.21
CA LYS A 36 5.77 2.12 30.98
C LYS A 36 6.60 1.58 29.81
N THR A 37 7.72 0.91 30.09
CA THR A 37 8.62 0.34 29.09
C THR A 37 7.98 -0.89 28.45
N LEU A 38 7.29 -1.72 29.23
CA LEU A 38 6.43 -2.79 28.72
C LEU A 38 5.25 -2.26 27.90
N ALA A 39 4.64 -1.14 28.28
CA ALA A 39 3.60 -0.52 27.46
C ALA A 39 4.14 -0.02 26.10
N ARG A 40 5.35 0.58 26.08
CA ARG A 40 6.06 0.97 24.85
C ARG A 40 6.39 -0.23 23.97
N LEU A 41 6.93 -1.31 24.57
CA LEU A 41 7.18 -2.58 23.88
C LEU A 41 5.90 -3.15 23.27
N GLN A 42 4.77 -3.12 24.00
CA GLN A 42 3.51 -3.64 23.46
C GLN A 42 3.04 -2.87 22.23
N GLY A 43 3.20 -1.54 22.21
CA GLY A 43 2.93 -0.72 21.01
C GLY A 43 3.81 -1.15 19.83
N GLY A 44 5.12 -1.23 20.03
CA GLY A 44 6.06 -1.65 18.98
C GLY A 44 5.79 -3.07 18.43
N LEU A 45 5.36 -4.00 19.29
CA LEU A 45 4.93 -5.34 18.89
C LEU A 45 3.62 -5.32 18.09
N HIS A 46 2.67 -4.44 18.42
CA HIS A 46 1.41 -4.31 17.69
C HIS A 46 1.63 -3.73 16.28
N ASP A 47 2.43 -2.67 16.15
CA ASP A 47 2.84 -2.12 14.86
C ASP A 47 3.49 -3.20 13.98
N LEU A 48 4.43 -3.96 14.56
CA LEU A 48 5.18 -5.01 13.88
C LEU A 48 4.27 -6.13 13.37
N ILE A 49 3.22 -6.50 14.12
CA ILE A 49 2.22 -7.49 13.66
C ILE A 49 1.53 -6.98 12.40
N GLY A 50 1.03 -5.73 12.40
CA GLY A 50 0.36 -5.16 11.22
C GLY A 50 1.27 -5.04 9.99
N ILE A 51 2.55 -4.73 10.20
CA ILE A 51 3.57 -4.69 9.14
C ILE A 51 3.85 -6.10 8.59
N LEU A 52 3.95 -7.12 9.45
CA LEU A 52 4.17 -8.50 9.03
C LEU A 52 2.95 -9.09 8.31
N GLU A 53 1.73 -8.81 8.76
CA GLU A 53 0.49 -9.21 8.07
C GLU A 53 0.35 -8.51 6.71
N SER A 54 0.76 -7.24 6.62
CA SER A 54 0.84 -6.51 5.34
C SER A 54 1.89 -7.11 4.39
N LEU A 55 3.02 -7.58 4.93
CA LEU A 55 4.05 -8.28 4.15
C LEU A 55 3.59 -9.68 3.70
N GLU A 56 2.85 -10.42 4.53
CA GLU A 56 2.25 -11.70 4.16
C GLU A 56 1.30 -11.55 2.98
N ALA A 57 0.46 -10.51 2.98
CA ALA A 57 -0.42 -10.18 1.85
C ALA A 57 0.35 -9.72 0.60
N ALA A 58 1.43 -8.95 0.76
CA ALA A 58 2.26 -8.46 -0.35
C ALA A 58 3.19 -9.53 -0.96
N ALA A 59 3.50 -10.60 -0.22
CA ALA A 59 4.41 -11.68 -0.63
C ALA A 59 3.86 -12.61 -1.73
N ALA A 60 2.67 -12.33 -2.28
CA ALA A 60 2.08 -13.07 -3.40
C ALA A 60 2.88 -12.99 -4.72
N VAL A 61 3.82 -12.04 -4.83
CA VAL A 61 4.77 -11.92 -5.95
C VAL A 61 6.19 -12.08 -5.42
N GLU A 62 6.94 -13.05 -5.96
CA GLU A 62 8.35 -13.22 -5.61
C GLU A 62 9.17 -12.02 -6.10
N THR A 63 9.82 -11.34 -5.15
CA THR A 63 10.76 -10.24 -5.44
C THR A 63 12.13 -10.54 -4.81
N PRO A 64 13.25 -10.04 -5.37
CA PRO A 64 14.57 -10.27 -4.76
C PRO A 64 14.72 -9.69 -3.35
N ILE A 65 13.91 -8.69 -2.97
CA ILE A 65 13.92 -8.13 -1.62
C ILE A 65 13.14 -8.98 -0.61
N LEU A 66 12.13 -9.74 -1.05
CA LEU A 66 11.46 -10.76 -0.23
C LEU A 66 12.45 -11.85 0.21
N ALA A 67 13.35 -12.28 -0.68
CA ALA A 67 14.42 -13.20 -0.32
C ALA A 67 15.41 -12.61 0.71
N LEU A 68 15.73 -11.31 0.61
CA LEU A 68 16.56 -10.61 1.59
C LEU A 68 15.86 -10.45 2.96
N LEU A 69 14.54 -10.26 3.00
CA LEU A 69 13.78 -10.13 4.25
C LEU A 69 13.80 -11.40 5.12
N LYS A 70 14.06 -12.58 4.54
CA LYS A 70 14.04 -13.87 5.27
C LYS A 70 14.91 -13.89 6.52
N GLY A 71 16.09 -13.27 6.47
CA GLY A 71 17.03 -13.18 7.60
C GLY A 71 16.46 -12.32 8.74
N PRO A 72 16.23 -11.01 8.51
CA PRO A 72 15.67 -10.11 9.52
C PRO A 72 14.32 -10.58 10.09
N VAL A 73 13.40 -11.10 9.27
CA VAL A 73 12.10 -11.63 9.73
C VAL A 73 12.31 -12.87 10.62
N GLY A 74 13.16 -13.82 10.19
CA GLY A 74 13.47 -15.02 10.97
C GLY A 74 14.17 -14.73 12.29
N ARG A 75 15.12 -13.78 12.31
CA ARG A 75 15.82 -13.32 13.52
C ARG A 75 14.91 -12.56 14.47
N CYS A 76 14.03 -11.70 13.94
CA CYS A 76 12.99 -11.02 14.71
C CYS A 76 12.09 -12.04 15.45
N ALA A 77 11.75 -13.17 14.81
CA ALA A 77 11.06 -14.27 15.47
C ALA A 77 11.92 -14.96 16.55
N GLN A 78 13.21 -15.16 16.31
CA GLN A 78 14.12 -15.76 17.29
C GLN A 78 14.19 -14.92 18.56
N VAL A 79 14.60 -13.66 18.46
CA VAL A 79 14.76 -12.77 19.63
C VAL A 79 13.43 -12.57 20.37
N SER A 80 12.30 -12.58 19.66
CA SER A 80 10.97 -12.52 20.28
C SER A 80 10.65 -13.75 21.15
N ARG A 81 10.96 -14.98 20.68
CA ARG A 81 10.77 -16.19 21.50
C ARG A 81 11.70 -16.23 22.70
N GLU A 82 12.95 -15.83 22.51
CA GLU A 82 13.98 -15.83 23.56
C GLU A 82 13.66 -14.77 24.63
N PHE A 83 13.19 -13.58 24.24
CA PHE A 83 12.71 -12.57 25.17
C PHE A 83 11.46 -13.03 25.93
N GLU A 84 10.51 -13.69 25.25
CA GLU A 84 9.32 -14.26 25.91
C GLU A 84 9.69 -15.32 26.97
N ALA A 85 10.68 -16.17 26.66
CA ALA A 85 11.22 -17.15 27.60
C ALA A 85 11.95 -16.50 28.78
N ALA A 86 12.71 -15.43 28.52
CA ALA A 86 13.36 -14.62 29.56
C ALA A 86 12.31 -13.97 30.50
N MET A 87 11.26 -13.34 29.95
CA MET A 87 10.17 -12.76 30.73
C MET A 87 9.48 -13.79 31.64
N LYS A 88 9.14 -14.97 31.11
CA LYS A 88 8.53 -16.07 31.89
C LYS A 88 9.45 -16.57 33.00
N THR A 89 10.77 -16.64 32.72
CA THR A 89 11.78 -17.06 33.69
C THR A 89 11.98 -16.02 34.80
N PHE A 90 11.96 -14.72 34.45
CA PHE A 90 12.04 -13.61 35.40
C PHE A 90 10.79 -13.54 36.29
N ASP A 91 9.61 -13.74 35.71
CA ASP A 91 8.33 -13.87 36.44
C ASP A 91 8.37 -15.00 37.47
N ALA A 92 8.72 -16.23 37.07
CA ALA A 92 8.75 -17.39 37.97
C ALA A 92 9.77 -17.28 39.11
N LYS A 93 10.87 -16.53 38.93
CA LYS A 93 11.92 -16.33 39.93
C LYS A 93 11.65 -15.18 40.91
N SER A 94 10.92 -14.14 40.49
CA SER A 94 10.75 -12.88 41.26
C SER A 94 9.62 -12.94 42.30
N LYS A 95 9.85 -13.70 43.39
CA LYS A 95 8.93 -13.72 44.54
C LYS A 95 8.85 -12.34 45.24
N SER A 96 7.71 -11.68 45.08
CA SER A 96 7.19 -10.57 45.90
C SER A 96 8.10 -9.34 46.12
N SER A 97 8.20 -8.48 45.11
CA SER A 97 7.97 -7.02 45.25
C SER A 97 8.01 -6.35 43.86
N LEU A 98 7.62 -5.07 43.80
CA LEU A 98 7.52 -4.21 42.60
C LEU A 98 8.54 -4.58 41.49
N LYS A 99 8.06 -5.22 40.42
CA LYS A 99 8.91 -5.71 39.32
C LYS A 99 9.56 -4.54 38.57
N ASP A 100 10.84 -4.36 38.82
CA ASP A 100 11.69 -3.44 38.08
C ASP A 100 12.16 -4.09 36.78
N TRP A 101 11.35 -3.95 35.72
CA TRP A 101 11.66 -4.55 34.41
C TRP A 101 12.87 -3.92 33.72
N ALA A 102 13.30 -2.71 34.14
CA ALA A 102 14.55 -2.11 33.68
C ALA A 102 15.80 -2.87 34.19
N LYS A 103 15.65 -3.74 35.20
CA LYS A 103 16.71 -4.65 35.67
C LYS A 103 16.68 -6.04 35.00
N MET A 104 15.83 -6.28 34.00
CA MET A 104 15.84 -7.54 33.26
C MET A 104 16.90 -7.50 32.16
N GLU A 105 18.01 -8.21 32.37
CA GLU A 105 19.06 -8.40 31.36
C GLU A 105 18.60 -9.39 30.26
N PHE A 106 18.84 -9.03 29.00
CA PHE A 106 18.57 -9.86 27.83
C PHE A 106 19.56 -9.51 26.71
N MET A 107 20.10 -10.50 25.98
CA MET A 107 21.11 -10.31 24.91
C MET A 107 22.30 -9.39 25.29
N ARG A 108 22.76 -9.45 26.55
CA ARG A 108 23.82 -8.57 27.10
C ARG A 108 23.45 -7.07 27.05
N GLY A 109 22.16 -6.77 27.12
CA GLY A 109 21.56 -5.45 27.18
C GLY A 109 20.37 -5.45 28.14
N ASP A 110 19.61 -4.35 28.15
CA ASP A 110 18.37 -4.25 28.93
C ASP A 110 17.12 -4.32 28.03
N ILE A 111 15.95 -4.14 28.64
CA ILE A 111 14.68 -4.05 27.91
C ILE A 111 14.61 -2.87 26.92
N ASN A 112 15.40 -1.81 27.10
CA ASN A 112 15.47 -0.72 26.11
C ASN A 112 16.25 -1.17 24.87
N GLU A 113 17.40 -1.81 25.03
CA GLU A 113 18.18 -2.35 23.90
C GLU A 113 17.39 -3.41 23.10
N PHE A 114 16.52 -4.20 23.76
CA PHE A 114 15.58 -5.08 23.06
C PHE A 114 14.49 -4.32 22.27
N ILE A 115 13.96 -3.22 22.80
CA ILE A 115 12.95 -2.41 22.11
C ILE A 115 13.57 -1.70 20.90
N ASP A 116 14.77 -1.16 21.04
CA ASP A 116 15.54 -0.55 19.95
C ASP A 116 15.86 -1.62 18.88
N THR A 117 16.28 -2.81 19.32
CA THR A 117 16.52 -3.98 18.44
C THR A 117 15.30 -4.35 17.60
N LEU A 118 14.12 -4.36 18.22
CA LEU A 118 12.85 -4.64 17.57
C LEU A 118 12.42 -3.51 16.62
N ALA A 119 12.73 -2.25 16.96
CA ALA A 119 12.45 -1.09 16.12
C ALA A 119 13.26 -1.12 14.81
N ASP A 120 14.55 -1.47 14.85
CA ASP A 120 15.38 -1.61 13.64
C ASP A 120 14.83 -2.68 12.69
N TYR A 121 14.41 -3.84 13.23
CA TYR A 121 13.78 -4.88 12.41
C TYR A 121 12.43 -4.38 11.87
N LYS A 122 11.61 -3.69 12.66
CA LYS A 122 10.34 -3.09 12.20
C LYS A 122 10.58 -2.13 11.02
N SER A 123 11.55 -1.23 11.12
CA SER A 123 11.91 -0.28 10.05
C SER A 123 12.46 -1.00 8.81
N THR A 124 13.36 -1.97 8.99
CA THR A 124 13.91 -2.79 7.89
C THR A 124 12.82 -3.55 7.14
N ILE A 125 11.88 -4.15 7.87
CA ILE A 125 10.74 -4.89 7.29
C ILE A 125 9.78 -3.91 6.59
N THR A 126 9.59 -2.71 7.14
CA THR A 126 8.80 -1.62 6.51
C THR A 126 9.42 -1.17 5.18
N ILE A 127 10.75 -1.05 5.10
CA ILE A 127 11.48 -0.75 3.85
C ILE A 127 11.32 -1.89 2.83
N GLY A 128 11.46 -3.14 3.27
CA GLY A 128 11.22 -4.28 2.38
C GLY A 128 9.80 -4.30 1.80
N LEU A 129 8.78 -4.10 2.65
CA LEU A 129 7.37 -3.98 2.26
C LEU A 129 7.12 -2.78 1.35
N GLY A 130 7.69 -1.61 1.67
CA GLY A 130 7.61 -0.40 0.86
C GLY A 130 8.12 -0.65 -0.56
N THR A 131 9.30 -1.23 -0.69
CA THR A 131 9.88 -1.60 -2.00
C THR A 131 8.98 -2.55 -2.80
N ILE A 132 8.34 -3.54 -2.16
CA ILE A 132 7.41 -4.48 -2.82
C ILE A 132 6.14 -3.75 -3.31
N ASN A 133 5.59 -2.85 -2.48
CA ASN A 133 4.40 -2.06 -2.83
C ASN A 133 4.68 -1.05 -3.96
N MET A 134 5.88 -0.47 -3.99
CA MET A 134 6.33 0.41 -5.07
C MET A 134 6.63 -0.36 -6.37
N HIS A 135 7.18 -1.58 -6.31
CA HIS A 135 7.33 -2.45 -7.48
C HIS A 135 6.00 -2.83 -8.15
N THR A 136 4.87 -2.64 -7.48
CA THR A 136 3.53 -3.06 -7.93
C THR A 136 2.54 -1.89 -8.09
N SER A 137 2.99 -0.64 -8.03
CA SER A 137 2.16 0.58 -8.16
C SER A 137 3.02 1.77 -8.60
N ARG A 138 2.51 2.69 -9.44
CA ARG A 138 3.21 3.99 -9.57
C ARG A 138 3.08 4.76 -8.25
N VAL A 139 4.11 5.55 -7.96
CA VAL A 139 4.29 6.26 -6.70
C VAL A 139 4.41 7.76 -6.99
N THR A 140 3.80 8.61 -6.16
CA THR A 140 3.97 10.07 -6.28
C THR A 140 5.39 10.46 -5.89
N GLN A 141 5.92 11.54 -6.47
CA GLN A 141 7.28 12.03 -6.16
C GLN A 141 7.43 12.37 -4.65
N GLN A 142 6.36 12.84 -4.00
CA GLN A 142 6.30 13.06 -2.56
C GLN A 142 6.55 11.77 -1.78
N VAL A 143 5.80 10.69 -2.06
CA VAL A 143 5.92 9.42 -1.34
C VAL A 143 7.27 8.75 -1.62
N VAL A 144 7.86 8.93 -2.82
CA VAL A 144 9.26 8.53 -3.09
C VAL A 144 10.25 9.35 -2.24
N GLY A 145 9.97 10.63 -1.97
CA GLY A 145 10.76 11.49 -1.10
C GLY A 145 10.73 11.06 0.37
N GLU A 146 9.53 10.96 0.94
CA GLU A 146 9.27 10.49 2.32
C GLU A 146 9.89 9.10 2.56
N TYR A 147 9.76 8.21 1.58
CA TYR A 147 10.39 6.89 1.62
C TYR A 147 11.92 6.95 1.52
N SER A 148 12.48 7.87 0.74
CA SER A 148 13.93 8.09 0.65
C SER A 148 14.53 8.65 1.94
N GLU A 149 13.76 9.39 2.73
CA GLU A 149 14.15 9.84 4.08
C GLU A 149 14.15 8.64 5.05
N MET A 150 13.05 7.89 5.13
CA MET A 150 12.93 6.66 5.94
C MET A 150 14.05 5.63 5.69
N VAL A 151 14.46 5.46 4.43
CA VAL A 151 15.56 4.55 4.05
C VAL A 151 16.92 5.03 4.55
N LYS A 152 17.20 6.35 4.52
CA LYS A 152 18.45 6.93 5.02
C LYS A 152 18.53 6.84 6.55
N ASP A 153 17.45 7.22 7.23
CA ASP A 153 17.38 7.18 8.69
C ASP A 153 17.55 5.76 9.22
N THR A 154 16.93 4.78 8.56
CA THR A 154 17.08 3.37 8.94
C THR A 154 18.50 2.86 8.66
N ALA A 155 19.11 3.21 7.52
CA ALA A 155 20.50 2.87 7.23
C ALA A 155 21.46 3.44 8.29
N TYR A 156 21.33 4.72 8.64
CA TYR A 156 22.15 5.38 9.65
C TYR A 156 22.02 4.75 11.04
N ASN A 157 20.80 4.40 11.48
CA ASN A 157 20.58 3.70 12.75
C ASN A 157 21.21 2.29 12.74
N LEU A 158 21.12 1.56 11.62
CA LEU A 158 21.75 0.26 11.45
C LEU A 158 23.29 0.34 11.41
N GLU A 159 23.87 1.40 10.83
CA GLU A 159 25.31 1.66 10.87
C GLU A 159 25.80 1.91 12.31
N ILE A 160 25.08 2.74 13.08
CA ILE A 160 25.36 2.96 14.51
C ILE A 160 25.28 1.63 15.28
N ARG A 161 24.25 0.81 15.04
CA ARG A 161 24.10 -0.50 15.68
C ARG A 161 25.23 -1.46 15.30
N LEU A 162 25.64 -1.49 14.02
CA LEU A 162 26.75 -2.33 13.56
C LEU A 162 28.05 -1.97 14.28
N GLN A 163 28.35 -0.67 14.44
CA GLN A 163 29.50 -0.22 15.23
C GLN A 163 29.39 -0.66 16.70
N ARG A 164 28.23 -0.50 17.35
CA ARG A 164 28.02 -0.95 18.74
C ARG A 164 28.22 -2.47 18.90
N ILE A 165 27.81 -3.27 17.91
CA ILE A 165 28.02 -4.73 17.92
C ILE A 165 29.52 -5.04 17.78
N ASP A 166 30.24 -4.37 16.88
CA ASP A 166 31.69 -4.54 16.73
C ASP A 166 32.47 -4.09 17.99
N ASP A 167 32.08 -2.98 18.62
CA ASP A 167 32.64 -2.52 19.89
C ASP A 167 32.42 -3.56 21.02
N LYS A 168 31.20 -4.12 21.12
CA LYS A 168 30.87 -5.20 22.07
C LYS A 168 31.72 -6.45 21.82
N MET A 169 31.94 -6.85 20.56
CA MET A 169 32.78 -8.00 20.23
C MET A 169 34.28 -7.75 20.47
N ALA A 170 34.77 -6.55 20.17
CA ALA A 170 36.16 -6.17 20.45
C ALA A 170 36.45 -6.18 21.95
N ALA A 171 35.53 -5.65 22.78
CA ALA A 171 35.63 -5.69 24.23
C ALA A 171 35.70 -7.14 24.76
N LEU A 172 34.80 -8.02 24.31
CA LEU A 172 34.81 -9.44 24.68
C LEU A 172 36.07 -10.19 24.24
N THR A 173 36.72 -9.74 23.16
CA THR A 173 38.00 -10.30 22.69
C THR A 173 39.18 -9.81 23.54
N SER A 174 39.12 -8.58 24.08
CA SER A 174 40.17 -8.00 24.92
C SER A 174 40.16 -8.49 26.37
N TYR A 175 39.01 -8.91 26.90
CA TYR A 175 38.89 -9.44 28.27
C TYR A 175 38.79 -10.96 28.24
N HIS A 176 39.92 -11.65 28.43
CA HIS A 176 40.02 -13.12 28.56
C HIS A 176 39.14 -13.67 29.70
N SER A 177 37.86 -13.86 29.39
CA SER A 177 36.85 -14.47 30.24
C SER A 177 36.67 -15.92 29.79
N THR A 178 36.52 -16.84 30.74
CA THR A 178 36.35 -18.28 30.45
C THR A 178 35.20 -18.52 29.46
N PRO A 179 35.36 -19.40 28.46
CA PRO A 179 34.37 -19.59 27.41
C PRO A 179 33.06 -20.14 27.98
N GLN A 180 32.06 -19.27 28.13
CA GLN A 180 30.68 -19.68 28.35
C GLN A 180 30.08 -20.06 26.98
N GLU A 181 30.19 -21.35 26.66
CA GLU A 181 30.14 -21.92 25.29
C GLU A 181 28.85 -21.66 24.48
N GLY A 182 27.79 -21.12 25.09
CA GLY A 182 26.56 -20.74 24.40
C GLY A 182 26.48 -19.28 23.93
N SER A 183 27.48 -18.43 24.18
CA SER A 183 27.29 -16.96 24.20
C SER A 183 28.00 -16.13 23.11
N SER A 184 28.81 -16.74 22.24
CA SER A 184 29.54 -16.03 21.16
C SER A 184 28.72 -15.90 19.86
N ILE A 185 27.92 -16.94 19.57
CA ILE A 185 27.12 -17.09 18.34
C ILE A 185 26.17 -15.90 18.16
N ASP A 186 25.52 -15.48 19.25
CA ASP A 186 24.50 -14.43 19.28
C ASP A 186 24.96 -13.09 18.65
N LEU A 187 26.17 -12.62 18.97
CA LEU A 187 26.68 -11.35 18.43
C LEU A 187 27.15 -11.45 16.97
N GLN A 188 27.59 -12.64 16.53
CA GLN A 188 27.94 -12.87 15.12
C GLN A 188 26.67 -12.98 14.25
N ASP A 189 25.63 -13.64 14.76
CA ASP A 189 24.31 -13.68 14.12
C ASP A 189 23.69 -12.28 14.04
N GLU A 190 23.76 -11.49 15.12
CA GLU A 190 23.34 -10.08 15.12
C GLU A 190 24.10 -9.23 14.09
N LYS A 191 25.43 -9.38 14.00
CA LYS A 191 26.21 -8.68 12.97
C LYS A 191 25.80 -9.10 11.57
N ALA A 192 25.66 -10.40 11.30
CA ALA A 192 25.28 -10.93 10.00
C ALA A 192 23.89 -10.44 9.57
N VAL A 193 22.92 -10.43 10.48
CA VAL A 193 21.57 -9.92 10.21
C VAL A 193 21.56 -8.39 10.07
N THR A 194 22.34 -7.64 10.87
CA THR A 194 22.46 -6.17 10.72
C THR A 194 23.02 -5.79 9.35
N ILE A 195 24.04 -6.52 8.86
CA ILE A 195 24.57 -6.36 7.49
C ILE A 195 23.49 -6.71 6.44
N GLN A 196 22.63 -7.70 6.69
CA GLN A 196 21.52 -8.03 5.81
C GLN A 196 20.42 -6.94 5.81
N CYS A 197 20.17 -6.27 6.94
CA CYS A 197 19.29 -5.10 7.03
C CYS A 197 19.85 -3.91 6.23
N LEU A 198 21.16 -3.66 6.30
CA LEU A 198 21.81 -2.62 5.48
C LEU A 198 21.66 -2.90 3.98
N ARG A 199 21.85 -4.16 3.53
CA ARG A 199 21.62 -4.56 2.13
C ARG A 199 20.19 -4.36 1.63
N ILE A 200 19.20 -4.40 2.52
CA ILE A 200 17.80 -4.06 2.21
C ILE A 200 17.66 -2.55 1.96
N CYS A 201 18.32 -1.72 2.79
CA CYS A 201 18.35 -0.26 2.63
C CYS A 201 19.14 0.18 1.38
N GLU A 202 20.28 -0.45 1.09
CA GLU A 202 21.03 -0.29 -0.17
C GLU A 202 20.14 -0.59 -1.38
N ARG A 203 19.45 -1.74 -1.36
CA ARG A 203 18.58 -2.16 -2.48
C ARG A 203 17.39 -1.21 -2.67
N ALA A 204 16.78 -0.74 -1.59
CA ALA A 204 15.73 0.28 -1.66
C ALA A 204 16.27 1.60 -2.22
N THR A 205 17.47 2.02 -1.81
CA THR A 205 18.14 3.23 -2.32
C THR A 205 18.39 3.16 -3.83
N SER A 206 18.97 2.06 -4.31
CA SER A 206 19.18 1.84 -5.75
C SER A 206 17.88 1.83 -6.54
N TYR A 207 16.79 1.32 -5.96
CA TYR A 207 15.47 1.31 -6.60
C TYR A 207 14.82 2.71 -6.65
N ILE A 208 14.94 3.50 -5.59
CA ILE A 208 14.56 4.93 -5.58
C ILE A 208 15.32 5.68 -6.68
N GLN A 209 16.62 5.41 -6.84
CA GLN A 209 17.45 6.01 -7.89
C GLN A 209 16.98 5.59 -9.30
N SER A 210 16.58 4.34 -9.54
CA SER A 210 15.99 3.96 -10.83
C SER A 210 14.68 4.70 -11.10
N LEU A 211 13.76 4.80 -10.13
CA LEU A 211 12.51 5.56 -10.29
C LEU A 211 12.75 7.03 -10.64
N GLN A 212 13.75 7.66 -10.00
CA GLN A 212 14.14 9.05 -10.27
C GLN A 212 14.76 9.25 -11.66
N ASN A 213 15.43 8.23 -12.20
CA ASN A 213 16.01 8.26 -13.55
C ASN A 213 15.00 7.90 -14.67
N GLU A 214 13.95 7.15 -14.34
CA GLU A 214 12.95 6.64 -15.29
C GLU A 214 11.75 7.60 -15.48
N GLN A 215 11.37 8.36 -14.45
CA GLN A 215 10.33 9.39 -14.54
C GLN A 215 10.60 10.49 -15.62
N PRO A 216 11.83 11.05 -15.77
CA PRO A 216 12.13 12.05 -16.79
C PRO A 216 11.91 11.59 -18.22
N THR A 217 12.11 10.30 -18.51
CA THR A 217 11.85 9.69 -19.82
C THR A 217 10.35 9.64 -20.12
N LEU A 218 9.55 9.03 -19.24
CA LEU A 218 8.09 8.94 -19.41
C LEU A 218 7.42 10.31 -19.47
N GLN A 219 7.90 11.28 -18.70
CA GLN A 219 7.37 12.65 -18.71
C GLN A 219 7.75 13.42 -19.99
N ARG A 220 8.88 13.08 -20.63
CA ARG A 220 9.28 13.64 -21.93
C ARG A 220 8.51 13.02 -23.09
N GLU A 221 8.15 11.75 -23.00
CA GLU A 221 7.29 11.07 -23.98
C GLU A 221 5.84 11.60 -23.90
N ALA A 222 5.30 11.73 -22.68
CA ALA A 222 3.96 12.28 -22.44
C ALA A 222 3.78 13.73 -22.92
N LEU A 223 4.86 14.52 -23.01
CA LEU A 223 4.84 15.89 -23.56
C LEU A 223 4.77 15.96 -25.09
N GLY A 224 4.93 14.83 -25.80
CA GLY A 224 4.86 14.75 -27.27
C GLY A 224 3.68 13.94 -27.83
N GLN A 225 3.00 13.15 -27.01
CA GLN A 225 1.92 12.25 -27.45
C GLN A 225 0.56 12.94 -27.49
N SER A 226 -0.22 12.69 -28.54
CA SER A 226 -1.64 13.08 -28.55
C SER A 226 -2.47 12.17 -27.65
N ALA A 227 -3.59 12.68 -27.13
CA ALA A 227 -4.51 11.89 -26.31
C ALA A 227 -5.03 10.63 -27.03
N GLY A 228 -5.13 10.66 -28.37
CA GLY A 228 -5.51 9.51 -29.18
C GLY A 228 -4.39 8.49 -29.39
N GLU A 229 -3.12 8.81 -29.13
CA GLU A 229 -2.03 7.84 -29.10
C GLU A 229 -1.94 7.18 -27.73
N ILE A 230 -2.08 7.94 -26.65
CA ILE A 230 -2.18 7.42 -25.28
C ILE A 230 -3.34 6.41 -25.16
N LEU A 231 -4.52 6.74 -25.73
CA LEU A 231 -5.67 5.82 -25.73
C LEU A 231 -5.38 4.52 -26.49
N ARG A 232 -4.73 4.59 -27.67
CA ARG A 232 -4.39 3.41 -28.48
C ARG A 232 -3.29 2.55 -27.83
N GLN A 233 -2.32 3.17 -27.16
CA GLN A 233 -1.31 2.46 -26.38
C GLN A 233 -1.95 1.74 -25.19
N PHE A 234 -2.91 2.37 -24.52
CA PHE A 234 -3.70 1.74 -23.46
C PHE A 234 -4.56 0.56 -23.98
N GLU A 235 -5.32 0.74 -25.07
CA GLU A 235 -6.11 -0.32 -25.69
C GLU A 235 -5.24 -1.53 -26.07
N ALA A 236 -4.03 -1.29 -26.60
CA ALA A 236 -3.06 -2.33 -26.93
C ALA A 236 -2.51 -3.04 -25.67
N GLN A 237 -2.18 -2.32 -24.61
CA GLN A 237 -1.73 -2.89 -23.33
C GLN A 237 -2.83 -3.74 -22.68
N LEU A 238 -4.06 -3.24 -22.64
CA LEU A 238 -5.22 -3.95 -22.10
C LEU A 238 -5.54 -5.22 -22.89
N LEU A 239 -5.50 -5.15 -24.23
CA LEU A 239 -5.68 -6.32 -25.08
C LEU A 239 -4.56 -7.35 -24.87
N THR A 240 -3.31 -6.90 -24.78
CA THR A 240 -2.16 -7.77 -24.49
C THR A 240 -2.28 -8.46 -23.13
N GLN A 241 -2.62 -7.71 -22.07
CA GLN A 241 -2.84 -8.28 -20.74
C GLN A 241 -3.96 -9.31 -20.71
N LYS A 242 -5.07 -9.03 -21.39
CA LYS A 242 -6.19 -9.98 -21.55
C LYS A 242 -5.74 -11.24 -22.28
N THR A 243 -5.06 -11.10 -23.42
CA THR A 243 -4.58 -12.25 -24.22
C THR A 243 -3.54 -13.08 -23.47
N LEU A 244 -2.63 -12.46 -22.71
CA LEU A 244 -1.69 -13.17 -21.84
C LEU A 244 -2.41 -13.95 -20.73
N THR A 245 -3.44 -13.37 -20.12
CA THR A 245 -4.27 -14.04 -19.10
C THR A 245 -5.00 -15.24 -19.68
N GLU A 246 -5.69 -15.06 -20.82
CA GLU A 246 -6.37 -16.16 -21.51
C GLU A 246 -5.39 -17.28 -21.94
N ASN A 247 -4.17 -16.93 -22.36
CA ASN A 247 -3.16 -17.91 -22.75
C ASN A 247 -2.59 -18.65 -21.54
N ARG A 248 -2.35 -17.96 -20.42
CA ARG A 248 -1.98 -18.59 -19.14
C ARG A 248 -3.03 -19.61 -18.71
N ASP A 249 -4.31 -19.27 -18.83
CA ASP A 249 -5.41 -20.14 -18.40
C ASP A 249 -5.51 -21.37 -19.32
N LYS A 250 -5.41 -21.19 -20.65
CA LYS A 250 -5.35 -22.28 -21.65
C LYS A 250 -4.13 -23.20 -21.44
N LEU A 251 -2.96 -22.65 -21.13
CA LEU A 251 -1.74 -23.43 -20.83
C LEU A 251 -1.86 -24.19 -19.50
N THR A 252 -2.47 -23.59 -18.48
CA THR A 252 -2.73 -24.25 -17.19
C THR A 252 -3.67 -25.44 -17.36
N GLU A 253 -4.74 -25.27 -18.13
CA GLU A 253 -5.69 -26.33 -18.49
C GLU A 253 -5.03 -27.42 -19.35
N THR A 254 -4.16 -27.05 -20.28
CA THR A 254 -3.38 -27.99 -21.09
C THR A 254 -2.44 -28.82 -20.21
N MET A 255 -1.72 -28.21 -19.25
CA MET A 255 -0.92 -28.95 -18.27
C MET A 255 -1.76 -29.91 -17.42
N ARG A 256 -2.98 -29.53 -17.02
CA ARG A 256 -3.90 -30.40 -16.27
C ARG A 256 -4.23 -31.66 -17.08
N CYS A 257 -4.72 -31.48 -18.31
CA CYS A 257 -5.03 -32.58 -19.23
C CYS A 257 -3.81 -33.46 -19.55
N LEU A 258 -2.61 -32.88 -19.68
CA LEU A 258 -1.38 -33.65 -19.92
C LEU A 258 -0.97 -34.50 -18.70
N ARG A 259 -1.15 -33.99 -17.47
CA ARG A 259 -0.89 -34.77 -16.24
C ARG A 259 -1.87 -35.93 -16.09
N GLU A 260 -3.16 -35.69 -16.31
CA GLU A 260 -4.20 -36.73 -16.28
C GLU A 260 -3.94 -37.83 -17.32
N ARG A 261 -3.50 -37.44 -18.53
CA ARG A 261 -3.02 -38.40 -19.55
C ARG A 261 -1.79 -39.18 -19.06
N LEU A 262 -0.77 -38.50 -18.52
CA LEU A 262 0.45 -39.14 -18.01
C LEU A 262 0.17 -40.15 -16.89
N GLU A 263 -0.73 -39.83 -15.96
CA GLU A 263 -1.19 -40.75 -14.92
C GLU A 263 -1.92 -41.96 -15.52
N SER A 264 -2.85 -41.73 -16.47
CA SER A 264 -3.59 -42.81 -17.14
C SER A 264 -2.68 -43.75 -17.95
N VAL A 265 -1.62 -43.24 -18.57
CA VAL A 265 -0.61 -44.01 -19.31
C VAL A 265 0.26 -44.81 -18.33
N THR A 266 0.72 -44.20 -17.24
CA THR A 266 1.51 -44.85 -16.18
C THR A 266 0.78 -46.04 -15.53
N LEU A 267 -0.55 -45.97 -15.42
CA LEU A 267 -1.41 -47.05 -14.92
C LEU A 267 -1.59 -48.21 -15.92
N ASN A 268 -1.52 -47.96 -17.23
CA ASN A 268 -1.84 -48.92 -18.29
C ASN A 268 -0.58 -49.42 -19.01
N ARG A 269 0.35 -49.99 -18.25
CA ARG A 269 1.70 -50.42 -18.67
C ARG A 269 1.70 -51.31 -19.93
N SER A 270 2.08 -50.73 -21.06
CA SER A 270 2.48 -51.40 -22.32
C SER A 270 3.95 -51.10 -22.64
N GLU A 271 4.49 -51.60 -23.76
CA GLU A 271 5.86 -51.24 -24.21
C GLU A 271 5.89 -49.87 -24.93
N ASP A 272 4.80 -49.48 -25.59
CA ASP A 272 4.61 -48.14 -26.20
C ASP A 272 4.48 -47.02 -25.14
N CYS A 273 4.19 -47.42 -23.90
CA CYS A 273 4.01 -46.55 -22.75
C CYS A 273 5.26 -45.72 -22.41
N GLU A 274 6.48 -46.24 -22.55
CA GLU A 274 7.68 -45.49 -22.14
C GLU A 274 7.97 -44.32 -23.09
N THR A 275 7.80 -44.52 -24.40
CA THR A 275 7.92 -43.48 -25.42
C THR A 275 6.90 -42.37 -25.24
N ASP A 276 5.62 -42.69 -25.04
CA ASP A 276 4.59 -41.67 -24.80
C ASP A 276 4.70 -41.02 -23.41
N THR A 277 5.18 -41.75 -22.40
CA THR A 277 5.50 -41.20 -21.07
C THR A 277 6.62 -40.15 -21.13
N LEU A 278 7.64 -40.36 -21.97
CA LEU A 278 8.71 -39.36 -22.19
C LEU A 278 8.15 -38.12 -22.92
N ARG A 279 7.42 -38.32 -24.03
CA ARG A 279 6.81 -37.23 -24.80
C ARG A 279 5.86 -36.37 -23.97
N LEU A 280 4.99 -36.99 -23.15
CA LEU A 280 4.09 -36.27 -22.25
C LEU A 280 4.84 -35.45 -21.17
N LYS A 281 6.00 -35.92 -20.71
CA LYS A 281 6.86 -35.15 -19.79
C LYS A 281 7.51 -33.95 -20.49
N GLU A 282 7.95 -34.11 -21.74
CA GLU A 282 8.47 -33.02 -22.57
C GLU A 282 7.38 -31.97 -22.89
N GLU A 283 6.17 -32.39 -23.25
CA GLU A 283 5.01 -31.49 -23.47
C GLU A 283 4.63 -30.73 -22.19
N ILE A 284 4.71 -31.36 -21.01
CA ILE A 284 4.50 -30.70 -19.71
C ILE A 284 5.61 -29.68 -19.43
N GLU A 285 6.88 -30.02 -19.67
CA GLU A 285 8.00 -29.11 -19.40
C GLU A 285 7.99 -27.90 -20.35
N PHE A 286 7.70 -28.12 -21.63
CA PHE A 286 7.47 -27.05 -22.61
C PHE A 286 6.31 -26.14 -22.17
N SER A 287 5.20 -26.72 -21.70
CA SER A 287 4.06 -25.96 -21.18
C SER A 287 4.41 -25.09 -19.96
N LYS A 288 5.29 -25.56 -19.07
CA LYS A 288 5.83 -24.74 -17.96
C LYS A 288 6.67 -23.57 -18.50
N GLN A 289 7.54 -23.81 -19.48
CA GLN A 289 8.37 -22.75 -20.08
C GLN A 289 7.50 -21.69 -20.75
N CYS A 290 6.43 -22.08 -21.47
CA CYS A 290 5.46 -21.14 -22.01
C CYS A 290 4.73 -20.34 -20.91
N LEU A 291 4.38 -20.96 -19.78
CA LEU A 291 3.79 -20.27 -18.63
C LEU A 291 4.76 -19.27 -17.99
N GLU A 292 6.05 -19.60 -17.90
CA GLU A 292 7.07 -18.69 -17.38
C GLU A 292 7.29 -17.49 -18.30
N VAL A 293 7.32 -17.70 -19.62
CA VAL A 293 7.33 -16.59 -20.60
C VAL A 293 6.07 -15.74 -20.50
N CYS A 294 4.89 -16.35 -20.28
CA CYS A 294 3.65 -15.60 -20.03
C CYS A 294 3.69 -14.83 -18.70
N ARG A 295 4.33 -15.37 -17.64
CA ARG A 295 4.53 -14.69 -16.35
C ARG A 295 5.41 -13.46 -16.50
N GLU A 296 6.55 -13.62 -17.17
CA GLU A 296 7.51 -12.54 -17.41
C GLU A 296 6.93 -11.45 -18.32
N ALA A 297 6.27 -11.83 -19.43
CA ALA A 297 5.55 -10.89 -20.30
C ALA A 297 4.41 -10.17 -19.56
N THR A 298 3.71 -10.86 -18.64
CA THR A 298 2.68 -10.22 -17.80
C THR A 298 3.32 -9.21 -16.85
N SER A 299 4.44 -9.53 -16.21
CA SER A 299 5.11 -8.61 -15.27
C SER A 299 5.54 -7.30 -15.94
N GLN A 300 6.09 -7.38 -17.16
CA GLN A 300 6.53 -6.22 -17.95
C GLN A 300 5.34 -5.35 -18.41
N VAL A 301 4.19 -5.97 -18.73
CA VAL A 301 2.95 -5.26 -19.07
C VAL A 301 2.20 -4.75 -17.83
N SER A 302 2.40 -5.34 -16.65
CA SER A 302 1.68 -5.01 -15.40
C SER A 302 2.28 -3.89 -14.57
N THR A 303 3.27 -3.14 -15.08
CA THR A 303 3.89 -1.99 -14.41
C THR A 303 2.92 -0.82 -14.14
N GLN A 304 1.67 -0.92 -14.61
CA GLN A 304 0.61 0.05 -14.39
C GLN A 304 -0.68 -0.64 -13.88
N LYS A 305 -1.11 -0.31 -12.66
CA LYS A 305 -2.44 -0.59 -12.09
C LYS A 305 -3.57 0.11 -12.85
N ILE A 306 -3.94 -0.47 -13.99
CA ILE A 306 -5.14 -0.12 -14.75
C ILE A 306 -6.38 -0.35 -13.87
N HIS A 307 -7.17 0.70 -13.65
CA HIS A 307 -8.50 0.60 -13.05
C HIS A 307 -9.57 0.83 -14.14
N ILE A 308 -10.44 -0.17 -14.34
CA ILE A 308 -11.52 -0.12 -15.35
C ILE A 308 -12.86 -0.10 -14.65
N ILE A 309 -13.70 0.87 -15.02
CA ILE A 309 -15.09 0.99 -14.55
C ILE A 309 -15.99 1.01 -15.78
N GLY A 310 -16.94 0.07 -15.85
CA GLY A 310 -17.70 -0.22 -17.08
C GLY A 310 -18.73 0.86 -17.43
N GLU A 311 -19.81 0.93 -16.65
CA GLU A 311 -20.85 1.95 -16.78
C GLU A 311 -21.20 2.52 -15.40
N VAL A 312 -21.37 3.85 -15.35
CA VAL A 312 -21.69 4.64 -14.17
C VAL A 312 -22.92 5.49 -14.50
N ILE A 313 -24.00 5.35 -13.74
CA ILE A 313 -25.23 6.12 -13.93
C ILE A 313 -25.65 6.79 -12.61
N ALA A 314 -26.18 8.00 -12.72
CA ALA A 314 -26.94 8.71 -11.69
C ALA A 314 -28.21 9.31 -12.33
N ASP A 315 -29.31 9.37 -11.58
CA ASP A 315 -30.56 10.06 -11.94
C ASP A 315 -31.30 10.51 -10.65
N GLY A 316 -31.97 11.66 -10.69
CA GLY A 316 -32.48 12.37 -9.52
C GLY A 316 -31.49 13.37 -8.89
N ASP A 317 -31.75 13.82 -7.66
CA ASP A 317 -30.96 14.89 -7.02
C ASP A 317 -29.67 14.34 -6.38
N CYS A 318 -28.74 13.84 -7.21
CA CYS A 318 -27.59 13.05 -6.77
C CYS A 318 -26.32 13.85 -6.40
N ASP A 319 -25.34 13.11 -5.90
CA ASP A 319 -23.92 13.44 -5.94
C ASP A 319 -23.17 12.14 -6.29
N GLN A 320 -22.17 12.20 -7.17
CA GLN A 320 -21.46 11.01 -7.64
C GLN A 320 -19.98 11.28 -7.82
N VAL A 321 -19.15 10.47 -7.17
CA VAL A 321 -17.69 10.60 -7.22
C VAL A 321 -17.09 9.24 -7.57
N VAL A 322 -16.35 9.20 -8.68
CA VAL A 322 -15.68 8.02 -9.20
C VAL A 322 -14.19 8.34 -9.31
N VAL A 323 -13.49 8.19 -8.20
CA VAL A 323 -12.09 8.62 -8.07
C VAL A 323 -11.21 7.57 -7.45
N THR A 324 -9.91 7.69 -7.73
CA THR A 324 -8.87 6.78 -7.26
C THR A 324 -7.60 7.58 -6.98
N ALA A 325 -6.86 7.15 -5.95
CA ALA A 325 -5.54 7.68 -5.60
C ALA A 325 -4.42 6.64 -5.85
N LEU A 326 -4.76 5.50 -6.46
CA LEU A 326 -3.91 4.30 -6.60
C LEU A 326 -3.93 3.73 -8.04
N ALA A 327 -4.55 4.44 -8.99
CA ALA A 327 -4.63 4.01 -10.38
C ALA A 327 -3.56 4.67 -11.23
N ASP A 328 -2.78 3.82 -11.88
CA ASP A 328 -1.68 4.20 -12.77
C ASP A 328 -2.21 4.59 -14.15
N LEU A 329 -3.31 3.95 -14.56
CA LEU A 329 -4.20 4.41 -15.62
C LEU A 329 -5.65 4.16 -15.18
N PHE A 330 -6.56 5.04 -15.59
CA PHE A 330 -7.96 5.04 -15.14
C PHE A 330 -8.90 5.18 -16.33
N HIS A 331 -9.64 4.11 -16.63
CA HIS A 331 -10.62 4.07 -17.70
C HIS A 331 -12.02 3.93 -17.14
N VAL A 332 -12.90 4.87 -17.47
CA VAL A 332 -14.34 4.78 -17.20
C VAL A 332 -15.07 4.82 -18.53
N GLY A 333 -15.94 3.83 -18.78
CA GLY A 333 -16.64 3.69 -20.05
C GLY A 333 -17.82 4.65 -20.18
N ALA A 334 -19.04 4.14 -19.96
CA ALA A 334 -20.23 4.99 -19.96
C ALA A 334 -20.33 5.75 -18.62
N VAL A 335 -20.56 7.05 -18.67
CA VAL A 335 -20.68 7.94 -17.50
C VAL A 335 -21.88 8.86 -17.72
N LYS A 336 -22.86 8.80 -16.80
CA LYS A 336 -24.16 9.45 -16.96
C LYS A 336 -24.64 10.00 -15.63
N ALA A 337 -25.19 11.21 -15.62
CA ALA A 337 -25.82 11.82 -14.46
C ALA A 337 -27.04 12.65 -14.91
N GLN A 338 -28.12 12.58 -14.14
CA GLN A 338 -29.43 13.16 -14.44
C GLN A 338 -30.12 13.60 -13.14
N GLY A 339 -31.22 14.37 -13.22
CA GLY A 339 -31.76 15.13 -12.08
C GLY A 339 -30.77 16.21 -11.59
N ARG A 340 -30.90 16.75 -10.37
CA ARG A 340 -29.92 17.72 -9.83
C ARG A 340 -28.66 17.03 -9.30
N SER A 341 -28.00 16.26 -10.16
CA SER A 341 -26.83 15.45 -9.82
C SER A 341 -25.48 16.19 -9.96
N MET A 342 -24.53 15.95 -9.04
CA MET A 342 -23.16 16.49 -9.11
C MET A 342 -22.10 15.40 -9.33
N GLN A 343 -21.68 15.18 -10.59
CA GLN A 343 -20.75 14.10 -10.95
C GLN A 343 -19.27 14.55 -10.99
N MET A 344 -18.34 13.69 -10.56
CA MET A 344 -16.89 13.89 -10.61
C MET A 344 -16.18 12.55 -10.91
N VAL A 345 -15.26 12.54 -11.86
CA VAL A 345 -14.55 11.33 -12.33
C VAL A 345 -13.08 11.64 -12.59
N GLY A 346 -12.14 10.87 -12.03
CA GLY A 346 -10.70 11.04 -12.31
C GLY A 346 -9.74 10.36 -11.33
N SER A 347 -8.44 10.35 -11.63
CA SER A 347 -7.37 9.97 -10.69
C SER A 347 -6.81 11.23 -10.02
N MET A 348 -6.60 11.22 -8.69
CA MET A 348 -6.10 12.37 -7.92
C MET A 348 -5.36 11.94 -6.64
N PRO A 349 -4.38 12.72 -6.13
CA PRO A 349 -3.68 12.40 -4.89
C PRO A 349 -4.63 12.29 -3.68
N ALA A 350 -4.25 11.46 -2.70
CA ALA A 350 -5.06 11.16 -1.53
C ALA A 350 -5.44 12.42 -0.71
N ASP A 351 -4.55 13.40 -0.61
CA ASP A 351 -4.82 14.62 0.15
C ASP A 351 -5.62 15.66 -0.64
N THR A 352 -5.44 15.74 -1.96
CA THR A 352 -6.37 16.48 -2.84
C THR A 352 -7.78 15.92 -2.72
N LEU A 353 -7.93 14.59 -2.72
CA LEU A 353 -9.22 13.92 -2.48
C LEU A 353 -9.76 14.22 -1.06
N ARG A 354 -8.90 14.21 -0.04
CA ARG A 354 -9.26 14.51 1.35
C ARG A 354 -9.80 15.93 1.49
N ASP A 355 -9.13 16.91 0.89
CA ASP A 355 -9.50 18.32 1.03
C ASP A 355 -10.70 18.69 0.17
N MET A 356 -10.76 18.21 -1.09
CA MET A 356 -11.97 18.31 -1.90
C MET A 356 -13.18 17.66 -1.21
N SER A 357 -13.00 16.55 -0.48
CA SER A 357 -14.07 15.93 0.31
C SER A 357 -14.54 16.82 1.47
N LYS A 358 -13.61 17.45 2.21
CA LYS A 358 -13.95 18.42 3.28
C LYS A 358 -14.80 19.57 2.74
N ASP A 359 -14.34 20.23 1.68
CA ASP A 359 -15.01 21.42 1.14
C ASP A 359 -16.40 21.09 0.58
N ARG A 360 -16.48 19.98 -0.16
CA ARG A 360 -17.66 19.56 -0.94
C ARG A 360 -18.78 19.00 -0.06
N TYR A 361 -18.45 18.37 1.08
CA TYR A 361 -19.44 17.80 2.01
C TYR A 361 -19.64 18.63 3.29
N GLY A 362 -18.63 19.34 3.79
CA GLY A 362 -18.75 20.20 4.97
C GLY A 362 -19.74 21.35 4.79
N SER A 363 -19.85 21.87 3.56
CA SER A 363 -20.85 22.88 3.19
C SER A 363 -22.27 22.33 3.00
N ARG A 364 -22.43 21.07 2.55
CA ARG A 364 -23.75 20.50 2.20
C ARG A 364 -24.45 19.70 3.29
N PHE A 365 -23.72 19.03 4.17
CA PHE A 365 -24.29 18.17 5.23
C PHE A 365 -24.25 18.79 6.63
N GLY A 366 -23.86 20.06 6.72
CA GLY A 366 -24.10 20.91 7.87
C GLY A 366 -22.99 20.90 8.92
N SER A 367 -22.03 21.80 8.77
CA SER A 367 -21.55 22.53 9.95
C SER A 367 -22.64 23.49 10.42
N LEU A 368 -23.59 22.98 11.21
CA LEU A 368 -24.42 23.83 12.06
C LEU A 368 -23.53 24.32 13.19
N ASP A 369 -23.00 25.54 13.06
CA ASP A 369 -22.30 26.23 14.14
C ASP A 369 -23.15 26.18 15.42
N GLY A 370 -22.54 25.72 16.51
CA GLY A 370 -23.22 25.39 17.77
C GLY A 370 -23.72 26.60 18.57
N LYS A 371 -24.59 27.43 17.97
CA LYS A 371 -25.08 28.71 18.52
C LYS A 371 -26.60 28.91 18.37
N LEU A 372 -27.39 27.83 18.37
CA LEU A 372 -28.87 27.93 18.36
C LEU A 372 -29.57 26.91 19.29
N ALA A 373 -29.00 26.65 20.47
CA ALA A 373 -29.57 25.70 21.44
C ALA A 373 -29.31 26.05 22.93
N LEU A 374 -29.40 27.32 23.32
CA LEU A 374 -29.31 27.70 24.75
C LEU A 374 -30.07 29.00 25.11
N ALA A 375 -31.26 29.20 24.53
CA ALA A 375 -32.08 30.40 24.76
C ALA A 375 -33.60 30.13 24.74
N GLN A 376 -34.06 28.99 25.28
CA GLN A 376 -35.49 28.71 25.44
C GLN A 376 -35.77 27.67 26.55
N LEU A 377 -35.45 28.02 27.79
CA LEU A 377 -35.82 27.21 28.96
C LEU A 377 -36.03 28.06 30.23
N GLU A 378 -36.86 29.10 30.14
CA GLU A 378 -37.34 29.80 31.34
C GLU A 378 -38.79 30.31 31.20
N SER A 379 -39.56 30.09 32.27
CA SER A 379 -40.92 30.56 32.59
C SER A 379 -41.93 30.89 31.47
N VAL A 380 -42.97 30.06 31.38
CA VAL A 380 -44.31 30.50 30.93
C VAL A 380 -44.87 31.51 31.93
N ALA A 381 -45.25 32.71 31.49
CA ALA A 381 -46.08 33.63 32.26
C ALA A 381 -46.91 34.59 31.37
N VAL A 382 -48.23 34.50 31.48
CA VAL A 382 -49.26 35.53 31.15
C VAL A 382 -49.42 35.96 29.66
N SER A 383 -50.57 35.59 29.10
CA SER A 383 -51.21 36.19 27.90
C SER A 383 -52.11 37.39 28.29
N PRO A 384 -52.69 38.22 27.37
CA PRO A 384 -52.77 38.08 25.91
C PRO A 384 -52.48 39.35 25.07
N SER A 385 -52.51 39.18 23.73
CA SER A 385 -52.57 40.23 22.69
C SER A 385 -53.90 41.01 22.71
N PRO A 386 -54.10 42.13 21.93
CA PRO A 386 -54.43 41.98 20.49
C PRO A 386 -54.15 43.22 19.56
N LEU A 387 -54.60 43.12 18.29
CA LEU A 387 -54.80 44.17 17.25
C LEU A 387 -53.50 44.80 16.63
N VAL A 388 -53.28 44.85 15.30
CA VAL A 388 -53.99 45.54 14.16
C VAL A 388 -53.65 47.05 14.17
N THR A 389 -53.19 47.70 13.07
CA THR A 389 -53.75 47.72 11.69
C THR A 389 -52.68 47.96 10.59
N THR A 390 -53.10 47.84 9.33
CA THR A 390 -52.37 48.19 8.09
C THR A 390 -52.24 49.71 7.82
N LYS A 391 -51.19 50.10 7.09
CA LYS A 391 -51.14 50.90 5.82
C LYS A 391 -49.71 51.43 5.58
N THR A 392 -49.07 51.20 4.43
CA THR A 392 -49.12 51.89 3.11
C THR A 392 -48.72 53.37 3.08
N ASP A 393 -47.98 53.72 2.01
CA ASP A 393 -47.69 55.07 1.46
C ASP A 393 -46.67 55.97 2.22
N SER A 394 -45.83 56.80 1.59
CA SER A 394 -45.31 56.84 0.19
C SER A 394 -44.17 57.90 0.01
N SER A 395 -43.46 57.85 -1.13
CA SER A 395 -42.85 58.99 -1.87
C SER A 395 -41.52 59.64 -1.42
N ALA A 396 -40.94 60.44 -2.34
CA ALA A 396 -39.67 61.21 -2.32
C ALA A 396 -38.35 60.37 -2.24
N MET A 397 -37.33 60.48 -3.10
CA MET A 397 -36.66 61.60 -3.83
C MET A 397 -35.77 62.46 -2.90
N GLU A 398 -34.58 62.98 -3.30
CA GLU A 398 -34.04 63.21 -4.66
C GLU A 398 -32.49 63.38 -4.71
N SER A 399 -31.91 63.48 -5.92
CA SER A 399 -30.68 64.26 -6.26
C SER A 399 -29.29 63.72 -5.80
N ASP A 400 -28.16 63.76 -6.53
CA ASP A 400 -27.73 63.97 -7.96
C ASP A 400 -26.23 63.52 -8.03
N GLN A 401 -25.30 63.73 -9.01
CA GLN A 401 -25.21 64.33 -10.35
C GLN A 401 -24.06 63.57 -11.07
N ALA A 402 -24.20 62.84 -12.19
CA ALA A 402 -24.62 63.17 -13.56
C ALA A 402 -23.55 63.90 -14.43
N LYS A 403 -22.99 63.16 -15.42
CA LYS A 403 -22.50 63.54 -16.78
C LYS A 403 -21.85 62.29 -17.41
N ALA A 404 -22.24 61.72 -18.56
CA ALA A 404 -22.65 62.23 -19.89
C ALA A 404 -21.45 62.74 -20.75
N GLY A 405 -21.23 62.26 -21.98
CA GLY A 405 -21.88 61.13 -22.70
C GLY A 405 -21.46 60.99 -24.18
N GLY A 406 -22.03 59.98 -24.87
CA GLY A 406 -22.30 59.94 -26.34
C GLY A 406 -21.14 59.58 -27.30
N ASN A 407 -21.37 59.06 -28.52
CA ASN A 407 -22.60 58.51 -29.15
C ASN A 407 -22.23 57.53 -30.32
N PRO A 408 -23.17 56.84 -31.01
CA PRO A 408 -22.87 55.58 -31.73
C PRO A 408 -23.09 55.57 -33.27
N ALA A 409 -22.73 54.44 -33.90
CA ALA A 409 -23.31 53.86 -35.14
C ALA A 409 -22.93 52.35 -35.19
N SER A 410 -23.64 51.35 -35.77
CA SER A 410 -24.94 51.16 -36.45
C SER A 410 -24.73 50.36 -37.75
N ALA A 411 -25.12 49.07 -37.78
CA ALA A 411 -25.46 48.31 -38.98
C ALA A 411 -26.16 46.98 -38.62
N GLU A 412 -27.11 46.54 -39.45
CA GLU A 412 -27.86 45.27 -39.29
C GLU A 412 -27.27 44.13 -40.16
N GLY A 413 -27.69 42.88 -39.93
CA GLY A 413 -27.13 41.72 -40.65
C GLY A 413 -27.84 40.38 -40.39
N THR A 414 -29.13 40.29 -40.69
CA THR A 414 -29.94 39.06 -40.51
C THR A 414 -29.67 38.03 -41.62
N HIS A 415 -29.53 36.72 -41.30
CA HIS A 415 -30.33 35.62 -41.91
C HIS A 415 -29.92 34.16 -41.56
N ASN A 416 -30.95 33.36 -41.29
CA ASN A 416 -31.23 31.97 -41.75
C ASN A 416 -30.23 30.80 -41.54
N ARG A 417 -30.64 29.89 -40.64
CA ARG A 417 -30.47 28.41 -40.66
C ARG A 417 -31.26 27.84 -41.87
N PRO A 418 -30.91 26.72 -42.58
CA PRO A 418 -30.99 25.38 -41.95
C PRO A 418 -30.17 24.18 -42.53
N SER A 419 -30.38 23.04 -41.85
CA SER A 419 -30.41 21.65 -42.36
C SER A 419 -29.14 20.77 -42.34
N SER A 420 -29.20 19.79 -41.43
CA SER A 420 -28.95 18.34 -41.59
C SER A 420 -28.09 17.80 -42.73
N ASN A 421 -27.24 16.83 -42.37
CA ASN A 421 -26.93 15.67 -43.23
C ASN A 421 -26.73 14.42 -42.36
N GLU A 422 -27.24 13.27 -42.83
CA GLU A 422 -27.30 12.02 -42.07
C GLU A 422 -26.85 10.83 -42.95
N VAL A 423 -26.44 9.73 -42.32
CA VAL A 423 -26.28 8.38 -42.90
C VAL A 423 -25.37 8.22 -44.14
N ARG A 424 -24.25 7.49 -43.95
CA ARG A 424 -24.10 6.22 -44.70
C ARG A 424 -23.26 5.15 -44.00
N LYS A 425 -23.93 4.08 -43.56
CA LYS A 425 -23.29 2.79 -43.27
C LYS A 425 -22.81 2.14 -44.58
N ARG A 426 -21.70 1.41 -44.54
CA ARG A 426 -21.47 0.25 -45.42
C ARG A 426 -21.06 -0.95 -44.57
N LYS A 427 -21.65 -2.10 -44.87
CA LYS A 427 -21.04 -3.41 -44.58
C LYS A 427 -20.12 -3.75 -45.76
N SER A 428 -19.04 -4.45 -45.48
CA SER A 428 -18.78 -5.76 -46.09
C SER A 428 -18.13 -6.67 -45.06
#